data_AF-A0A1X2F784-F1
#
_entry.id   AF-A0A1X2F784-F1
#
_cell.length_a   1.000
_cell.length_b   1.000
_cell.length_c   1.000
_cell.angle_alpha   90.00
_cell.angle_beta   90.00
_cell.angle_gamma   90.00
#
_symmetry.space_group_name_H-M   'P 1'
#
loop_
_entity.id
_entity.type
_entity.pdbx_description
1 polymer ?
#
loop_
_entity_poly.entity_id
_entity_poly.type
_entity_poly.pdbx_seq_one_letter_code
_entity_poly.pdbx_strand_id
1 'polypeptide(L)'
;MYSRLLAVAALLASLGPLAVATAHADTTDDKFLAQLRAEGITDHVSAAHAIEAGHFVCVKLDNGMSPNDVANDVLNSSNMPAYHSGYFVGASIDAYCPRHKALLPAT
;
A
#
# COMPACT_ATOMS: atom_id res chain seq x y z
N MET A 1 6.13 -37.91 -48.96
CA MET A 1 6.41 -36.54 -49.42
C MET A 1 6.09 -35.62 -48.23
N TYR A 2 7.14 -35.18 -47.51
CA TYR A 2 7.19 -34.16 -46.43
C TYR A 2 6.16 -34.29 -45.28
N SER A 3 6.45 -34.90 -44.12
CA SER A 3 7.46 -34.51 -43.12
C SER A 3 7.74 -33.01 -43.04
N ARG A 4 6.99 -32.30 -42.18
CA ARG A 4 7.39 -31.15 -41.32
C ARG A 4 6.38 -31.08 -40.17
N LEU A 5 6.74 -31.55 -38.97
CA LEU A 5 7.33 -30.74 -37.90
C LEU A 5 6.48 -29.49 -37.63
N LEU A 6 5.94 -29.37 -36.42
CA LEU A 6 6.42 -28.40 -35.44
C LEU A 6 5.62 -28.53 -34.13
N ALA A 7 6.39 -28.76 -33.07
CA ALA A 7 5.95 -28.76 -31.68
C ALA A 7 5.36 -27.40 -31.30
N VAL A 8 4.26 -27.41 -30.55
CA VAL A 8 3.86 -26.26 -29.75
C VAL A 8 3.87 -26.72 -28.30
N ALA A 9 4.81 -26.15 -27.55
CA ALA A 9 5.00 -26.33 -26.13
C ALA A 9 3.73 -25.96 -25.37
N ALA A 10 3.20 -26.90 -24.59
CA ALA A 10 2.22 -26.62 -23.56
C ALA A 10 2.92 -25.89 -22.40
N LEU A 11 3.10 -24.58 -22.55
CA LEU A 11 3.46 -23.72 -21.42
C LEU A 11 2.19 -23.55 -20.59
N LEU A 12 2.09 -24.32 -19.51
CA LEU A 12 1.06 -24.17 -18.48
C LEU A 12 1.13 -22.73 -17.94
N ALA A 13 0.22 -21.89 -18.42
CA ALA A 13 0.02 -20.55 -17.90
C ALA A 13 -0.40 -20.68 -16.44
N SER A 14 0.48 -20.27 -15.52
CA SER A 14 0.13 -19.96 -14.15
C SER A 14 -0.90 -18.83 -14.17
N LEU A 15 -2.18 -19.19 -14.18
CA LEU A 15 -3.28 -18.32 -13.79
C LEU A 15 -3.11 -18.02 -12.30
N GLY A 16 -2.21 -17.08 -11.99
CA GLY A 16 -2.29 -16.36 -10.73
C GLY A 16 -3.67 -15.71 -10.66
N PRO A 17 -4.31 -15.68 -9.48
CA PRO A 17 -5.63 -15.07 -9.35
C PRO A 17 -5.52 -13.64 -9.88
N LEU A 18 -6.17 -13.41 -11.03
CA LEU A 18 -6.54 -12.08 -11.45
C LEU A 18 -7.39 -11.56 -10.29
N ALA A 19 -6.77 -10.76 -9.43
CA ALA A 19 -7.48 -9.94 -8.49
C ALA A 19 -8.44 -9.12 -9.34
N VAL A 20 -9.68 -9.59 -9.38
CA VAL A 20 -10.79 -8.84 -9.92
C VAL A 20 -10.73 -7.54 -9.13
N ALA A 21 -10.27 -6.48 -9.77
CA ALA A 21 -10.38 -5.13 -9.26
C ALA A 21 -11.89 -4.84 -9.25
N THR A 22 -12.56 -5.39 -8.25
CA THR A 22 -13.91 -5.00 -7.88
C THR A 22 -13.83 -3.50 -7.69
N ALA A 23 -14.68 -2.77 -8.39
CA ALA A 23 -14.92 -1.35 -8.18
C ALA A 23 -15.22 -1.12 -6.70
N HIS A 24 -14.17 -0.94 -5.91
CA HIS A 24 -14.18 -0.70 -4.49
C HIS A 24 -14.06 0.81 -4.34
N ALA A 25 -15.10 1.50 -4.79
CA ALA A 25 -15.31 2.86 -4.36
C ALA A 25 -15.55 2.79 -2.83
N ASP A 26 -14.47 3.08 -2.11
CA ASP A 26 -14.40 3.66 -0.77
C ASP A 26 -14.39 2.82 0.52
N THR A 27 -14.49 1.48 0.58
CA THR A 27 -14.38 0.86 1.95
C THR A 27 -12.97 0.85 2.53
N THR A 28 -11.91 0.93 1.72
CA THR A 28 -10.51 0.93 2.20
C THR A 28 -10.09 2.33 2.55
N ASP A 29 -10.37 3.28 1.67
CA ASP A 29 -10.11 4.70 1.88
C ASP A 29 -10.92 5.24 3.06
N ASP A 30 -12.21 4.89 3.17
CA ASP A 30 -13.02 5.25 4.33
C ASP A 30 -12.48 4.67 5.63
N LYS A 31 -12.02 3.40 5.64
CA LYS A 31 -11.44 2.75 6.82
C LYS A 31 -10.13 3.41 7.23
N PHE A 32 -9.26 3.67 6.26
CA PHE A 32 -8.00 4.37 6.47
C PHE A 32 -8.25 5.77 7.05
N LEU A 33 -9.13 6.55 6.44
CA LEU A 33 -9.52 7.86 6.94
C LEU A 33 -10.19 7.80 8.32
N ALA A 34 -10.99 6.77 8.59
CA ALA A 34 -11.60 6.57 9.90
C ALA A 34 -10.56 6.26 10.99
N GLN A 35 -9.55 5.44 10.69
CA GLN A 35 -8.43 5.17 11.60
C GLN A 35 -7.65 6.46 11.90
N LEU A 36 -7.30 7.23 10.86
CA LEU A 36 -6.59 8.49 11.04
C LEU A 36 -7.41 9.52 11.84
N ARG A 37 -8.73 9.60 11.61
CA ARG A 37 -9.63 10.45 12.40
C ARG A 37 -9.68 10.03 13.87
N ALA A 38 -9.72 8.72 14.14
CA ALA A 38 -9.75 8.20 15.51
C ALA A 38 -8.48 8.56 16.30
N GLU A 39 -7.33 8.67 15.63
CA GLU A 39 -6.06 9.11 16.22
C GLU A 39 -5.87 10.64 16.21
N GLY A 40 -6.78 11.43 15.62
CA GLY A 40 -6.65 12.88 15.50
C GLY A 40 -5.64 13.36 14.44
N ILE A 41 -5.31 12.52 13.46
CA ILE A 41 -4.28 12.82 12.44
C ILE A 41 -4.84 13.70 11.30
N THR A 42 -6.14 13.64 11.02
CA THR A 42 -6.75 14.29 9.83
C THR A 42 -7.16 15.74 10.02
N ASP A 43 -6.99 16.33 11.21
CA ASP A 43 -7.59 17.63 11.55
C ASP A 43 -7.10 18.80 10.67
N HIS A 44 -5.99 18.61 9.95
CA HIS A 44 -5.33 19.63 9.14
C HIS A 44 -5.02 19.18 7.70
N VAL A 45 -5.44 17.97 7.31
CA VAL A 45 -5.12 17.37 6.01
C VAL A 45 -6.40 16.97 5.29
N SER A 46 -6.53 17.32 4.01
CA SER A 46 -7.69 16.89 3.22
C SER A 46 -7.68 15.37 3.04
N ALA A 47 -8.86 14.75 3.02
CA ALA A 47 -9.02 13.31 2.82
C ALA A 47 -8.26 12.81 1.57
N ALA A 48 -8.38 13.52 0.45
CA ALA A 48 -7.69 13.19 -0.78
C ALA A 48 -6.16 13.20 -0.62
N HIS A 49 -5.61 14.20 0.10
CA HIS A 49 -4.17 14.27 0.33
C HIS A 49 -3.68 13.15 1.25
N ALA A 50 -4.46 12.80 2.28
CA ALA A 50 -4.14 11.68 3.16
C ALA A 50 -4.09 10.35 2.40
N ILE A 51 -5.08 10.11 1.52
CA ILE A 51 -5.14 8.90 0.67
C ILE A 51 -3.94 8.85 -0.28
N GLU A 52 -3.65 9.96 -0.98
CA GLU A 52 -2.50 10.05 -1.88
C GLU A 52 -1.18 9.77 -1.15
N ALA A 53 -0.97 10.40 0.00
CA ALA A 53 0.20 10.18 0.83
C ALA A 53 0.28 8.72 1.34
N GLY A 54 -0.86 8.11 1.67
CA GLY A 54 -0.93 6.71 2.11
C GLY A 54 -0.52 5.74 1.02
N HIS A 55 -0.93 5.97 -0.24
CA HIS A 55 -0.44 5.20 -1.37
C HIS A 55 1.07 5.41 -1.61
N PHE A 56 1.56 6.63 -1.40
CA PHE A 56 2.98 6.95 -1.59
C PHE A 56 3.90 6.24 -0.59
N VAL A 57 3.39 5.86 0.59
CA VAL A 57 4.11 4.97 1.52
C VAL A 57 4.48 3.66 0.84
N CYS A 58 3.56 3.02 0.11
CA CYS A 58 3.84 1.77 -0.59
C CYS A 58 4.94 1.94 -1.65
N VAL A 59 4.94 3.07 -2.36
CA VAL A 59 5.97 3.38 -3.37
C VAL A 59 7.36 3.44 -2.73
N LYS A 60 7.49 4.10 -1.58
CA LYS A 60 8.78 4.19 -0.87
C LYS A 60 9.27 2.83 -0.38
N LEU A 61 8.37 2.02 0.17
CA LEU A 61 8.69 0.66 0.63
C LEU A 61 9.07 -0.25 -0.54
N ASP A 62 8.36 -0.15 -1.68
CA ASP A 62 8.69 -0.88 -2.92
C ASP A 62 10.07 -0.46 -3.48
N ASN A 63 10.48 0.78 -3.24
CA ASN A 63 11.82 1.29 -3.57
C ASN A 63 12.91 0.90 -2.55
N GLY A 64 12.56 0.11 -1.53
CA GLY A 64 13.52 -0.45 -0.57
C GLY A 64 13.76 0.39 0.68
N MET A 65 12.99 1.46 0.91
CA MET A 65 13.04 2.18 2.20
C MET A 65 12.45 1.32 3.31
N SER A 66 13.00 1.43 4.53
CA SER A 66 12.38 0.79 5.70
C SER A 66 11.14 1.59 6.17
N PRO A 67 10.19 0.97 6.89
CA PRO A 67 9.06 1.71 7.47
C PRO A 67 9.50 2.86 8.39
N ASN A 68 10.64 2.70 9.08
CA ASN A 68 11.19 3.76 9.93
C ASN A 68 11.69 4.94 9.09
N ASP A 69 12.38 4.69 7.99
CA ASP A 69 12.83 5.74 7.07
C ASP A 69 11.65 6.49 6.46
N VAL A 70 10.60 5.77 6.08
CA VAL A 70 9.37 6.39 5.57
C VAL A 70 8.67 7.22 6.64
N ALA A 71 8.61 6.74 7.88
CA ALA A 71 8.02 7.51 8.99
C ALA A 71 8.84 8.77 9.30
N ASN A 72 10.18 8.69 9.26
CA ASN A 72 11.05 9.85 9.38
C ASN A 72 10.86 10.85 8.24
N ASP A 73 10.65 10.36 7.01
CA ASP A 73 10.37 11.24 5.88
C ASP A 73 9.02 11.96 6.04
N VAL A 74 7.96 11.28 6.50
CA VAL A 74 6.67 11.90 6.84
C VAL A 74 6.83 12.92 7.97
N LEU A 75 7.60 12.59 9.00
CA LEU A 75 7.91 13.50 10.12
C LEU A 75 8.61 14.78 9.64
N ASN A 76 9.57 14.66 8.72
CA ASN A 76 10.34 15.80 8.22
C ASN A 76 9.60 16.63 7.16
N SER A 77 8.63 16.04 6.47
CA SER A 77 7.86 16.67 5.38
C SER A 77 6.51 17.22 5.81
N SER A 78 6.09 16.98 7.05
CA SER A 78 4.79 17.42 7.58
C SER A 78 4.94 18.10 8.94
N ASN A 79 3.85 18.69 9.44
CA ASN A 79 3.76 19.18 10.81
C ASN A 79 3.28 18.09 11.80
N MET A 80 3.24 16.82 11.39
CA MET A 80 2.80 15.73 12.26
C MET A 80 3.90 15.39 13.28
N PRO A 81 3.56 15.19 14.56
CA PRO A 81 4.50 14.68 15.54
C PRO A 81 4.90 13.23 15.21
N ALA A 82 6.09 12.81 15.66
CA ALA A 82 6.69 11.52 15.33
C ALA A 82 5.78 10.31 15.55
N TYR A 83 4.96 10.33 16.61
CA TYR A 83 3.97 9.28 16.87
C TYR A 83 2.95 9.17 15.74
N HIS A 84 2.36 10.28 15.31
CA HIS A 84 1.38 10.30 14.22
C HIS A 84 2.01 9.93 12.87
N SER A 85 3.25 10.33 12.62
CA SER A 85 3.98 9.92 11.41
C SER A 85 4.18 8.40 11.35
N GLY A 86 4.58 7.78 12.47
CA GLY A 86 4.72 6.32 12.57
C GLY A 86 3.39 5.60 12.42
N TYR A 87 2.33 6.08 13.09
CA TYR A 87 0.98 5.53 12.96
C TYR A 87 0.48 5.62 11.52
N PHE A 88 0.64 6.78 10.88
CA PHE A 88 0.23 7.01 9.49
C PHE A 88 0.86 5.99 8.54
N VAL A 89 2.17 5.72 8.69
CA VAL A 89 2.86 4.71 7.89
C VAL A 89 2.31 3.30 8.18
N GLY A 90 2.07 2.96 9.44
CA GLY A 90 1.48 1.68 9.82
C GLY A 90 0.09 1.45 9.22
N ALA A 91 -0.80 2.43 9.35
CA ALA A 91 -2.14 2.42 8.76
C ALA A 91 -2.09 2.34 7.23
N SER A 92 -1.15 3.05 6.60
CA SER A 92 -0.94 3.00 5.15
C SER A 92 -0.49 1.62 4.68
N ILE A 93 0.42 0.97 5.42
CA ILE A 93 0.86 -0.40 5.11
C ILE A 93 -0.31 -1.39 5.23
N ASP A 94 -1.11 -1.28 6.29
CA ASP A 94 -2.25 -2.16 6.49
C ASP A 94 -3.34 -1.98 5.43
N ALA A 95 -3.64 -0.73 5.04
CA ALA A 95 -4.67 -0.41 4.07
C ALA A 95 -4.24 -0.66 2.61
N TYR A 96 -3.01 -0.26 2.24
CA TYR A 96 -2.60 -0.12 0.85
C TYR A 96 -1.44 -1.02 0.43
N CYS A 97 -0.62 -1.51 1.36
CA CYS A 97 0.61 -2.24 1.05
C CYS A 97 0.55 -3.71 1.51
N PRO A 98 -0.35 -4.56 0.98
CA PRO A 98 -0.56 -5.93 1.48
C PRO A 98 0.71 -6.79 1.49
N ARG A 99 1.64 -6.54 0.55
CA ARG A 99 2.95 -7.21 0.46
C ARG A 99 3.94 -6.82 1.55
N HIS A 100 3.73 -5.68 2.20
CA HIS A 100 4.60 -5.10 3.24
C HIS A 100 4.01 -5.25 4.65
N LYS A 101 2.85 -5.90 4.80
CA LYS A 101 2.23 -6.14 6.12
C LYS A 101 3.12 -6.91 7.09
N ALA A 102 4.01 -7.75 6.58
CA ALA A 102 4.99 -8.48 7.41
C ALA A 102 6.01 -7.55 8.10
N LEU A 103 6.10 -6.28 7.69
CA LEU A 103 6.93 -5.27 8.33
C LEU A 103 6.23 -4.62 9.53
N LEU A 104 4.93 -4.84 9.71
CA LEU A 104 4.20 -4.37 10.88
C LEU A 104 4.47 -5.32 12.06
N PRO A 105 4.58 -4.79 13.30
CA PRO A 105 4.62 -5.63 14.49
C PRO A 105 3.37 -6.52 14.52
N ALA A 106 3.54 -7.79 14.88
CA ALA A 106 2.40 -8.66 15.16
C ALA A 106 1.70 -8.14 16.43
N THR A 107 0.56 -7.48 16.24
CA THR A 107 -0.34 -7.07 17.33
C THR A 107 -1.27 -8.21 17.72
#